data_AF-A0A8J3QGY0-F1
#
_entry.id   AF-A0A8J3QGY0-F1
#
_cell.length_a   1.000
_cell.length_b   1.000
_cell.length_c   1.000
_cell.angle_alpha   90.00
_cell.angle_beta   90.00
_cell.angle_gamma   90.00
#
_symmetry.space_group_name_H-M   'P 1'
#
loop_
_entity.id
_entity.type
_entity.pdbx_description
1 polymer ?
#
loop_
_entity_poly.entity_id
_entity_poly.type
_entity_poly.pdbx_seq_one_letter_code
_entity_poly.pdbx_strand_id
1 'polypeptide(L)'
;MLVLWPDAADVLRDMIRDQGLDPNRVESPESAWRVFWAFLAIDIDGLEPNQAGLEDGFEVAWGRPSWSDGLPSLSFCRHLAVEAAWPAPTGYAPEHWKLSLDMVFRDQAAFADVGELNTQGSGVYHGRTGPAMADALREVLWEVEHLPALQALWRSTPLWSTVSFGLRGPRRRPVEKFDAKQMAAYNDWRARHG
;
A
#
# COMPACT_ATOMS: atom_id res chain seq x y z
N MET A 1 -5.13 16.88 -7.26
CA MET A 1 -6.36 16.08 -7.50
C MET A 1 -6.77 15.52 -6.16
N LEU A 2 -8.03 15.67 -5.77
CA LEU A 2 -8.56 15.18 -4.49
C LEU A 2 -9.38 13.91 -4.74
N VAL A 3 -9.17 12.86 -3.95
CA VAL A 3 -9.83 11.57 -4.08
C VAL A 3 -10.40 11.15 -2.73
N LEU A 4 -11.63 10.65 -2.70
CA LEU A 4 -12.19 10.09 -1.47
C LEU A 4 -11.45 8.80 -1.10
N TRP A 5 -11.11 8.62 0.19
CA TRP A 5 -10.36 7.45 0.65
C TRP A 5 -10.88 6.08 0.17
N PRO A 6 -12.21 5.83 0.01
CA PRO A 6 -12.69 4.53 -0.47
C PRO A 6 -12.33 4.26 -1.93
N ASP A 7 -12.21 5.31 -2.74
CA ASP A 7 -11.98 5.25 -4.18
C ASP A 7 -10.47 5.19 -4.51
N ALA A 8 -9.61 5.38 -3.51
CA ALA A 8 -8.15 5.45 -3.67
C ALA A 8 -7.56 4.20 -4.37
N ALA A 9 -8.14 3.02 -4.11
CA ALA A 9 -7.70 1.77 -4.73
C ALA A 9 -8.01 1.73 -6.23
N ASP A 10 -9.19 2.22 -6.63
CA ASP A 10 -9.59 2.27 -8.02
C ASP A 10 -8.79 3.33 -8.79
N VAL A 11 -8.52 4.47 -8.15
CA VAL A 11 -7.62 5.48 -8.73
C VAL A 11 -6.22 4.92 -8.97
N LEU A 12 -5.64 4.16 -8.04
CA LEU A 12 -4.35 3.51 -8.29
C LEU A 12 -4.44 2.51 -9.47
N ARG A 13 -5.49 1.70 -9.55
CA ARG A 13 -5.68 0.77 -10.68
C ARG A 13 -5.77 1.52 -12.01
N ASP A 14 -6.47 2.64 -12.05
CA ASP A 14 -6.62 3.45 -13.25
C ASP A 14 -5.30 4.11 -13.64
N MET A 15 -4.53 4.64 -12.68
CA MET A 15 -3.20 5.17 -12.95
C MET A 15 -2.23 4.11 -13.50
N ILE A 16 -2.33 2.86 -13.04
CA ILE A 16 -1.55 1.74 -13.59
C ILE A 16 -1.95 1.49 -15.05
N ARG A 17 -3.26 1.44 -15.33
CA ARG A 17 -3.79 1.24 -16.70
C ARG A 17 -3.42 2.38 -17.65
N ASP A 18 -3.43 3.62 -17.16
CA ASP A 18 -3.05 4.81 -17.94
C ASP A 18 -1.57 4.79 -18.39
N GLN A 19 -0.72 4.04 -17.67
CA GLN A 19 0.66 3.78 -18.06
C GLN A 19 0.81 2.54 -18.97
N GLY A 20 -0.30 1.96 -19.42
CA GLY A 20 -0.32 0.75 -20.26
C GLY A 20 0.02 -0.54 -19.52
N LEU A 21 -0.05 -0.54 -18.18
CA LEU A 21 0.24 -1.70 -17.34
C LEU A 21 -1.06 -2.42 -16.93
N ASP A 22 -0.97 -3.73 -16.67
CA ASP A 22 -2.05 -4.49 -16.05
C ASP A 22 -1.89 -4.49 -14.52
N PRO A 23 -2.86 -3.97 -13.73
CA PRO A 23 -2.77 -4.00 -12.26
C PRO A 23 -2.67 -5.41 -11.67
N ASN A 24 -3.09 -6.45 -12.40
CA ASN A 24 -3.00 -7.83 -11.99
C ASN A 24 -1.73 -8.55 -12.49
N ARG A 25 -0.94 -7.87 -13.34
CA ARG A 25 0.25 -8.43 -13.97
C ARG A 25 1.27 -7.35 -14.33
N VAL A 26 1.70 -6.59 -13.33
CA VAL A 26 2.80 -5.64 -13.52
C VAL A 26 4.09 -6.41 -13.81
N GLU A 27 4.77 -6.05 -14.90
CA GLU A 27 5.97 -6.76 -15.37
C GLU A 27 7.27 -6.30 -14.70
N SER A 28 7.25 -5.12 -14.05
CA SER A 28 8.44 -4.43 -13.54
C SER A 28 8.14 -3.67 -12.25
N PRO A 29 8.83 -3.99 -11.13
CA PRO A 29 8.75 -3.22 -9.89
C PRO A 29 9.08 -1.74 -10.06
N GLU A 30 10.05 -1.41 -10.92
CA GLU A 30 10.41 -0.02 -11.23
C GLU A 30 9.26 0.74 -11.92
N SER A 31 8.49 0.05 -12.77
CA SER A 31 7.31 0.65 -13.41
C SER A 31 6.18 0.85 -12.40
N ALA A 32 5.91 -0.16 -11.57
CA ALA A 32 4.98 -0.02 -10.44
C ALA A 32 5.38 1.12 -9.49
N TRP A 33 6.67 1.27 -9.21
CA TRP A 33 7.19 2.30 -8.30
C TRP A 33 6.92 3.71 -8.82
N ARG A 34 7.13 3.94 -10.12
CA ARG A 34 6.85 5.24 -10.75
C ARG A 34 5.37 5.62 -10.64
N VAL A 35 4.47 4.66 -10.89
CA VAL A 35 3.02 4.89 -10.73
C VAL A 35 2.67 5.14 -9.27
N PHE A 36 3.23 4.33 -8.36
CA PHE A 36 2.99 4.47 -6.93
C PHE A 36 3.48 5.81 -6.39
N TRP A 37 4.66 6.27 -6.81
CA TRP A 37 5.15 7.62 -6.46
C TRP A 37 4.17 8.69 -6.93
N ALA A 38 3.74 8.66 -8.20
CA ALA A 38 2.75 9.61 -8.69
C ALA A 38 1.43 9.55 -7.89
N PHE A 39 1.01 8.35 -7.48
CA PHE A 39 -0.18 8.14 -6.66
C PHE A 39 -0.05 8.73 -5.26
N LEU A 40 1.13 8.67 -4.64
CA LEU A 40 1.36 9.29 -3.33
C LEU A 40 1.20 10.82 -3.35
N ALA A 41 1.34 11.47 -4.51
CA ALA A 41 1.12 12.91 -4.65
C ALA A 41 -0.37 13.30 -4.75
N ILE A 42 -1.29 12.33 -4.77
CA ILE A 42 -2.73 12.57 -4.77
C ILE A 42 -3.20 12.80 -3.34
N ASP A 43 -3.94 13.90 -3.12
CA ASP A 43 -4.58 14.17 -1.84
C ASP A 43 -5.76 13.24 -1.61
N ILE A 44 -5.81 12.63 -0.42
CA ILE A 44 -6.93 11.79 0.01
C ILE A 44 -7.82 12.57 0.98
N ASP A 45 -9.12 12.55 0.71
CA ASP A 45 -10.16 13.17 1.52
C ASP A 45 -10.83 12.15 2.46
N GLY A 46 -11.45 12.65 3.53
CA GLY A 46 -12.14 11.85 4.55
C GLY A 46 -11.21 11.14 5.54
N LEU A 47 -9.98 11.62 5.68
CA LEU A 47 -9.02 11.15 6.70
C LEU A 47 -9.36 11.72 8.09
N GLU A 48 -8.94 11.01 9.14
CA GLU A 48 -9.16 11.41 10.54
C GLU A 48 -8.47 12.75 10.83
N PRO A 49 -9.21 13.84 11.09
CA PRO A 49 -8.61 15.16 11.27
C PRO A 49 -7.83 15.31 12.58
N ASN A 50 -8.11 14.48 13.61
CA ASN A 50 -7.46 14.60 14.92
C ASN A 50 -6.16 13.78 15.06
N GLN A 51 -5.69 13.14 14.00
CA GLN A 51 -4.39 12.44 13.96
C GLN A 51 -3.37 13.17 13.10
N ALA A 52 -3.21 14.48 13.33
CA ALA A 52 -2.32 15.32 12.55
C ALA A 52 -0.91 14.73 12.41
N GLY A 53 -0.52 14.43 11.17
CA GLY A 53 0.78 13.88 10.81
C GLY A 53 0.88 12.35 10.89
N LEU A 54 -0.23 11.64 11.10
CA LEU A 54 -0.31 10.16 11.09
C LEU A 54 -1.47 9.64 10.24
N GLU A 55 -2.31 10.53 9.71
CA GLU A 55 -3.53 10.20 8.99
C GLU A 55 -3.28 9.57 7.60
N ASP A 56 -2.10 9.82 7.03
CA ASP A 56 -1.69 9.36 5.73
C ASP A 56 -0.20 9.01 5.78
N GLY A 57 0.20 7.92 5.16
CA GLY A 57 1.60 7.54 5.09
C GLY A 57 1.85 6.44 4.09
N PHE A 58 3.11 6.11 3.86
CA PHE A 58 3.49 5.04 2.93
C PHE A 58 4.57 4.13 3.51
N GLU A 59 4.66 2.94 2.94
CA GLU A 59 5.63 1.90 3.28
C GLU A 59 5.92 1.07 2.03
N VAL A 60 7.18 0.66 1.86
CA VAL A 60 7.53 -0.45 0.98
C VAL A 60 7.84 -1.65 1.84
N ALA A 61 7.10 -2.74 1.66
CA ALA A 61 7.24 -3.98 2.43
C ALA A 61 7.76 -5.11 1.55
N TRP A 62 8.54 -6.03 2.13
CA TRP A 62 9.08 -7.20 1.45
C TRP A 62 9.13 -8.40 2.39
N GLY A 63 9.21 -9.60 1.80
CA GLY A 63 9.37 -10.84 2.54
C GLY A 63 8.57 -11.99 1.97
N ARG A 64 8.30 -13.01 2.80
CA ARG A 64 7.57 -14.24 2.45
C ARG A 64 6.28 -14.39 3.28
N PRO A 65 5.30 -13.49 3.10
CA PRO A 65 4.08 -13.52 3.90
C PRO A 65 3.20 -14.72 3.55
N SER A 66 2.36 -15.15 4.50
CA SER A 66 1.47 -16.30 4.29
C SER A 66 0.44 -16.10 3.17
N TRP A 67 0.09 -14.85 2.84
CA TRP A 67 -0.87 -14.55 1.76
C TRP A 67 -0.28 -14.77 0.36
N SER A 68 1.06 -14.82 0.22
CA SER A 68 1.75 -15.15 -1.03
C SER A 68 2.11 -16.63 -1.12
N ASP A 69 1.49 -17.50 -0.29
CA ASP A 69 1.84 -18.92 -0.17
C ASP A 69 3.34 -19.13 0.19
N GLY A 70 3.95 -18.19 0.90
CA GLY A 70 5.38 -18.23 1.27
C GLY A 70 6.34 -17.83 0.15
N LEU A 71 5.82 -17.40 -1.00
CA LEU A 71 6.63 -16.86 -2.09
C LEU A 71 7.18 -15.46 -1.74
N PRO A 72 8.35 -15.09 -2.29
CA PRO A 72 8.87 -13.74 -2.17
C PRO A 72 7.86 -12.70 -2.68
N SER A 73 7.74 -11.60 -1.96
CA SER A 73 6.82 -10.52 -2.26
C SER A 73 7.45 -9.15 -2.05
N LEU A 74 6.97 -8.17 -2.81
CA LEU A 74 7.26 -6.76 -2.68
C LEU A 74 5.92 -6.01 -2.74
N SER A 75 5.68 -5.12 -1.78
CA SER A 75 4.39 -4.42 -1.65
C SER A 75 4.61 -2.93 -1.48
N PHE A 76 3.99 -2.12 -2.34
CA PHE A 76 3.95 -0.68 -2.20
C PHE A 76 2.65 -0.29 -1.53
N CYS A 77 2.73 0.39 -0.38
CA CYS A 77 1.60 0.53 0.51
C CYS A 77 1.35 1.99 0.89
N ARG A 78 0.09 2.41 0.87
CA ARG A 78 -0.38 3.66 1.49
C ARG A 78 -1.27 3.32 2.68
N HIS A 79 -1.01 3.94 3.81
CA HIS A 79 -1.71 3.75 5.08
C HIS A 79 -2.56 4.97 5.34
N LEU A 80 -3.83 4.76 5.67
CA LEU A 80 -4.81 5.82 5.91
C LEU A 80 -5.42 5.62 7.29
N ALA A 81 -5.54 6.68 8.08
CA ALA A 81 -6.40 6.72 9.26
C ALA A 81 -7.69 7.45 8.89
N VAL A 82 -8.82 6.80 9.06
CA VAL A 82 -10.15 7.36 8.74
C VAL A 82 -11.01 7.39 9.99
N GLU A 83 -11.98 8.29 10.00
CA GLU A 83 -12.92 8.41 11.11
C GLU A 83 -13.67 7.07 11.30
N ALA A 84 -13.71 6.58 12.54
CA ALA A 84 -14.42 5.33 12.82
C ALA A 84 -15.94 5.50 12.62
N ALA A 85 -16.63 4.43 12.20
CA ALA A 85 -18.08 4.46 12.05
C ALA A 85 -18.77 4.83 13.38
N TRP A 86 -19.77 5.73 13.30
CA TRP A 86 -20.49 6.23 14.47
C TRP A 86 -21.62 5.26 14.88
N PRO A 87 -21.98 5.15 16.17
CA PRO A 87 -21.37 5.80 17.32
C PRO A 87 -20.02 5.20 17.70
N ALA A 88 -19.04 6.08 17.87
CA ALA A 88 -17.75 5.67 18.39
C ALA A 88 -17.89 5.29 19.88
N PRO A 89 -17.44 4.09 20.30
CA PRO A 89 -17.38 3.74 21.70
C PRO A 89 -16.47 4.71 22.48
N THR A 90 -16.68 4.84 23.78
CA THR A 90 -15.78 5.59 24.67
C THR A 90 -14.35 5.05 24.55
N GLY A 91 -13.39 5.92 24.18
CA GLY A 91 -12.02 5.51 23.82
C GLY A 91 -11.73 5.52 22.31
N TYR A 92 -12.23 6.56 21.61
CA TYR A 92 -12.09 6.78 20.16
C TYR A 92 -10.71 6.41 19.61
N ALA A 93 -10.69 5.48 18.65
CA ALA A 93 -9.52 5.18 17.83
C ALA A 93 -9.96 5.15 16.36
N PRO A 94 -9.21 5.81 15.45
CA PRO A 94 -9.55 5.78 14.03
C PRO A 94 -9.40 4.39 13.46
N GLU A 95 -10.10 4.15 12.35
CA GLU A 95 -9.87 2.94 11.57
C GLU A 95 -8.62 3.13 10.73
N HIS A 96 -7.68 2.19 10.86
CA HIS A 96 -6.49 2.17 10.03
C HIS A 96 -6.72 1.27 8.81
N TRP A 97 -6.62 1.86 7.63
CA TRP A 97 -6.76 1.20 6.35
C TRP A 97 -5.41 1.14 5.63
N LYS A 98 -5.23 0.09 4.83
CA LYS A 98 -4.02 -0.12 4.02
C LYS A 98 -4.43 -0.40 2.59
N LEU A 99 -3.96 0.45 1.69
CA LEU A 99 -3.96 0.22 0.26
C LEU A 99 -2.60 -0.37 -0.12
N SER A 100 -2.58 -1.42 -0.94
CA SER A 100 -1.33 -1.97 -1.44
C SER A 100 -1.40 -2.36 -2.91
N LEU A 101 -0.30 -2.09 -3.61
CA LEU A 101 0.08 -2.79 -4.83
C LEU A 101 1.07 -3.89 -4.43
N ASP A 102 0.57 -5.12 -4.39
CA ASP A 102 1.35 -6.29 -4.00
C ASP A 102 1.87 -7.00 -5.26
N MET A 103 3.14 -7.39 -5.28
CA MET A 103 3.80 -8.14 -6.35
C MET A 103 4.41 -9.41 -5.75
N VAL A 104 4.16 -10.56 -6.38
CA VAL A 104 4.67 -11.86 -5.92
C VAL A 104 5.56 -12.47 -6.98
N PHE A 105 6.67 -13.06 -6.56
CA PHE A 105 7.73 -13.52 -7.45
C PHE A 105 7.88 -15.03 -7.38
N ARG A 106 8.38 -15.61 -8.47
CA ARG A 106 8.77 -17.02 -8.47
C ARG A 106 9.94 -17.19 -7.52
N ASP A 107 9.94 -18.25 -6.72
CA ASP A 107 11.06 -18.52 -5.83
C ASP A 107 12.35 -18.79 -6.61
N GLN A 108 13.45 -18.19 -6.16
CA GLN A 108 14.78 -18.31 -6.76
C GLN A 108 15.84 -18.19 -5.67
N ALA A 109 17.03 -18.75 -5.92
CA ALA A 109 18.15 -18.68 -4.98
C ALA A 109 18.52 -17.24 -4.59
N ALA A 110 18.35 -16.28 -5.49
CA ALA A 110 18.60 -14.87 -5.23
C ALA A 110 17.64 -14.24 -4.19
N PHE A 111 16.54 -14.92 -3.84
CA PHE A 111 15.53 -14.46 -2.87
C PHE A 111 15.53 -15.27 -1.58
N ALA A 112 16.50 -16.16 -1.37
CA ALA A 112 16.53 -17.05 -0.20
C ALA A 112 16.36 -16.26 1.10
N ASP A 113 17.12 -15.17 1.24
CA ASP A 113 17.21 -14.41 2.48
C ASP A 113 16.14 -13.32 2.63
N VAL A 114 15.23 -13.13 1.66
CA VAL A 114 14.26 -12.01 1.71
C VAL A 114 13.34 -12.07 2.95
N GLY A 115 13.06 -13.29 3.45
CA GLY A 115 12.29 -13.49 4.67
C GLY A 115 13.10 -13.32 5.96
N GLU A 116 14.42 -13.29 5.85
CA GLU A 116 15.38 -13.29 6.97
C GLU A 116 16.10 -11.93 7.12
N LEU A 117 15.78 -10.97 6.25
CA LEU A 117 16.26 -9.59 6.40
C LEU A 117 15.84 -9.01 7.76
N ASN A 118 16.70 -8.15 8.32
CA ASN A 118 16.50 -7.52 9.64
C ASN A 118 15.18 -6.74 9.73
N THR A 119 14.66 -6.27 8.59
CA THR A 119 13.36 -5.62 8.47
C THR A 119 12.59 -6.26 7.31
N GLN A 120 11.25 -6.21 7.40
CA GLN A 120 10.32 -6.68 6.35
C GLN A 120 9.61 -5.49 5.68
N GLY A 121 10.20 -4.31 5.78
CA GLY A 121 9.74 -3.08 5.16
C GLY A 121 10.54 -1.86 5.60
N SER A 122 10.33 -0.75 4.90
CA SER A 122 10.98 0.54 5.11
C SER A 122 10.54 1.27 6.39
N GLY A 123 9.53 0.74 7.08
CA GLY A 123 8.76 1.50 8.05
C GLY A 123 7.74 2.43 7.39
N VAL A 124 6.78 2.92 8.18
CA VAL A 124 5.72 3.83 7.70
C VAL A 124 6.19 5.27 7.83
N TYR A 125 6.19 5.99 6.72
CA TYR A 125 6.49 7.42 6.66
C TYR A 125 5.21 8.24 6.48
N HIS A 126 4.99 9.26 7.30
CA HIS A 126 3.74 10.05 7.32
C HIS A 126 3.87 11.50 6.80
N GLY A 127 5.03 11.88 6.24
CA GLY A 127 5.19 13.21 5.65
C GLY A 127 4.47 13.31 4.30
N ARG A 128 3.49 14.23 4.20
CA ARG A 128 2.54 14.27 3.08
C ARG A 128 3.12 14.72 1.75
N THR A 129 4.09 15.64 1.76
CA THR A 129 4.62 16.26 0.53
C THR A 129 5.95 16.96 0.81
N GLY A 130 6.70 17.24 -0.26
CA GLY A 130 7.88 18.11 -0.21
C GLY A 130 9.18 17.37 0.04
N PRO A 131 10.27 18.08 0.39
CA PRO A 131 11.61 17.51 0.43
C PRO A 131 11.74 16.28 1.33
N ALA A 132 11.08 16.28 2.48
CA ALA A 132 11.15 15.16 3.42
C ALA A 132 10.52 13.86 2.86
N MET A 133 9.47 13.97 2.05
CA MET A 133 8.88 12.82 1.37
C MET A 133 9.81 12.30 0.27
N ALA A 134 10.46 13.21 -0.47
CA ALA A 134 11.46 12.83 -1.47
C ALA A 134 12.67 12.14 -0.84
N ASP A 135 13.10 12.56 0.35
CA ASP A 135 14.16 11.92 1.12
C ASP A 135 13.76 10.52 1.59
N ALA A 136 12.55 10.35 2.14
CA ALA A 136 12.03 9.02 2.51
C ALA A 136 11.94 8.06 1.32
N LEU A 137 11.50 8.55 0.15
CA LEU A 137 11.47 7.75 -1.08
C LEU A 137 12.89 7.39 -1.56
N ARG A 138 13.86 8.29 -1.39
CA ARG A 138 15.27 8.01 -1.68
C ARG A 138 15.87 6.97 -0.72
N GLU A 139 15.49 6.99 0.55
CA GLU A 139 15.92 5.99 1.53
C GLU A 139 15.42 4.59 1.14
N VAL A 140 14.15 4.47 0.73
CA VAL A 140 13.61 3.21 0.19
C VAL A 140 14.43 2.71 -1.00
N LEU A 141 14.73 3.58 -1.97
CA LEU A 141 15.55 3.20 -3.13
C LEU A 141 16.98 2.84 -2.72
N TRP A 142 17.54 3.51 -1.71
CA TRP A 142 18.84 3.18 -1.16
C TRP A 142 18.85 1.76 -0.58
N GLU A 143 17.82 1.36 0.18
CA GLU A 143 17.71 -0.02 0.69
C GLU A 143 17.62 -1.04 -0.45
N VAL A 144 16.80 -0.76 -1.47
CA VAL A 144 16.70 -1.58 -2.68
C VAL A 144 18.07 -1.73 -3.36
N GLU A 145 18.85 -0.66 -3.43
CA GLU A 145 20.19 -0.63 -4.02
C GLU A 145 21.27 -1.27 -3.14
N HIS A 146 21.07 -1.46 -1.85
CA HIS A 146 22.12 -1.95 -0.94
C HIS A 146 21.86 -3.37 -0.42
N LEU A 147 20.63 -3.88 -0.54
CA LEU A 147 20.26 -5.23 -0.15
C LEU A 147 20.16 -6.14 -1.38
N PRO A 148 21.06 -7.15 -1.55
CA PRO A 148 21.09 -7.99 -2.75
C PRO A 148 19.76 -8.69 -3.08
N ALA A 149 19.04 -9.18 -2.06
CA ALA A 149 17.74 -9.80 -2.25
C ALA A 149 16.69 -8.80 -2.80
N LEU A 150 16.72 -7.55 -2.34
CA LEU A 150 15.82 -6.50 -2.82
C LEU A 150 16.18 -6.04 -4.23
N GLN A 151 17.48 -5.88 -4.52
CA GLN A 151 17.94 -5.62 -5.89
C GLN A 151 17.46 -6.71 -6.86
N ALA A 152 17.56 -7.97 -6.44
CA ALA A 152 17.15 -9.10 -7.26
C ALA A 152 15.63 -9.08 -7.50
N LEU A 153 14.82 -8.81 -6.48
CA LEU A 153 13.37 -8.65 -6.62
C LEU A 153 13.04 -7.48 -7.56
N TRP A 154 13.69 -6.33 -7.37
CA TRP A 154 13.45 -5.11 -8.13
C TRP A 154 13.71 -5.28 -9.64
N ARG A 155 14.68 -6.13 -10.00
CA ARG A 155 15.03 -6.45 -11.39
C ARG A 155 14.27 -7.64 -11.96
N SER A 156 13.42 -8.29 -11.17
CA SER A 156 12.69 -9.49 -11.57
C SER A 156 11.28 -9.17 -12.04
N THR A 157 10.74 -10.02 -12.90
CA THR A 157 9.34 -9.98 -13.31
C THR A 157 8.47 -10.69 -12.27
N PRO A 158 7.48 -10.01 -11.67
CA PRO A 158 6.48 -10.65 -10.81
C PRO A 158 5.72 -11.75 -11.57
N LEU A 159 5.35 -12.82 -10.87
CA LEU A 159 4.40 -13.82 -11.37
C LEU A 159 3.01 -13.22 -11.56
N TRP A 160 2.61 -12.39 -10.61
CA TRP A 160 1.34 -11.67 -10.59
C TRP A 160 1.48 -10.46 -9.67
N SER A 161 0.57 -9.51 -9.85
CA SER A 161 0.39 -8.38 -8.95
C SER A 161 -1.09 -8.22 -8.60
N THR A 162 -1.39 -7.35 -7.64
CA THR A 162 -2.77 -6.97 -7.34
C THR A 162 -2.79 -5.66 -6.59
N VAL A 163 -3.83 -4.85 -6.83
CA VAL A 163 -4.16 -3.74 -5.95
C VAL A 163 -5.21 -4.20 -4.96
N SER A 164 -4.99 -3.99 -3.66
CA SER A 164 -5.95 -4.31 -2.61
C SER A 164 -6.15 -3.14 -1.65
N PHE A 165 -7.30 -3.11 -0.99
CA PHE A 165 -7.63 -2.09 0.00
C PHE A 165 -8.47 -2.69 1.12
N GLY A 166 -8.04 -2.49 2.36
CA GLY A 166 -8.77 -3.03 3.50
C GLY A 166 -8.25 -2.58 4.86
N LEU A 167 -8.95 -3.04 5.91
CA LEU A 167 -8.57 -2.77 7.29
C LEU A 167 -7.19 -3.36 7.59
N ARG A 168 -6.39 -2.61 8.34
CA ARG A 168 -5.06 -3.03 8.80
C ARG A 168 -5.21 -4.17 9.82
N GLY A 169 -4.85 -5.39 9.42
CA GLY A 169 -4.92 -6.61 10.23
C GLY A 169 -4.23 -7.80 9.55
N PRO A 170 -4.22 -9.02 10.15
CA PRO A 170 -3.61 -10.20 9.54
C PRO A 170 -4.29 -10.51 8.20
N ARG A 171 -3.55 -10.27 7.11
CA ARG A 171 -4.04 -10.42 5.72
C ARG A 171 -4.40 -11.89 5.44
N ARG A 172 -5.67 -12.16 5.13
CA ARG A 172 -6.12 -13.44 4.54
C ARG A 172 -6.51 -13.17 3.10
N ARG A 173 -5.50 -13.21 2.21
CA ARG A 173 -5.56 -12.89 0.76
C ARG A 173 -5.91 -11.42 0.41
N PRO A 174 -5.43 -10.93 -0.75
CA PRO A 174 -5.85 -9.64 -1.30
C PRO A 174 -7.38 -9.62 -1.47
N VAL A 175 -8.03 -8.64 -0.85
CA VAL A 175 -9.47 -8.47 -0.94
C VAL A 175 -9.76 -7.55 -2.13
N GLU A 176 -10.36 -8.08 -3.19
CA GLU A 176 -10.76 -7.32 -4.38
C GLU A 176 -12.02 -6.48 -4.16
N LYS A 177 -12.82 -6.78 -3.12
CA LYS A 177 -14.12 -6.12 -2.83
C LYS A 177 -14.30 -5.93 -1.34
N PHE A 178 -14.75 -4.74 -0.91
CA PHE A 178 -15.13 -4.48 0.47
C PHE A 178 -16.02 -5.62 1.02
N ASP A 179 -15.66 -6.17 2.18
CA ASP A 179 -16.53 -7.07 2.92
C ASP A 179 -17.79 -6.32 3.41
N ALA A 180 -18.77 -7.06 3.96
CA ALA A 180 -20.03 -6.47 4.40
C ALA A 180 -19.86 -5.38 5.46
N LYS A 181 -18.83 -5.49 6.32
CA LYS A 181 -18.54 -4.49 7.36
C LYS A 181 -17.91 -3.25 6.74
N GLN A 182 -16.96 -3.44 5.83
CA GLN A 182 -16.31 -2.39 5.06
C GLN A 182 -17.32 -1.62 4.19
N MET A 183 -18.23 -2.34 3.54
CA MET A 183 -19.30 -1.76 2.73
C MET A 183 -20.32 -0.98 3.59
N ALA A 184 -20.61 -1.45 4.81
CA ALA A 184 -21.47 -0.73 5.74
C ALA A 184 -20.82 0.58 6.22
N ALA A 185 -19.53 0.55 6.59
CA ALA A 185 -18.78 1.74 6.96
C ALA A 185 -18.72 2.76 5.81
N TYR A 186 -18.48 2.29 4.58
CA TYR A 186 -18.53 3.11 3.37
C TYR A 186 -19.90 3.79 3.17
N ASN A 187 -20.99 3.02 3.21
CA ASN A 187 -22.34 3.55 3.01
C ASN A 187 -22.75 4.55 4.08
N ASP A 188 -22.39 4.29 5.35
CA ASP A 188 -22.66 5.20 6.46
C ASP A 188 -21.90 6.52 6.31
N TRP A 189 -20.60 6.46 5.98
CA TRP A 189 -19.82 7.66 5.73
C TRP A 189 -20.39 8.48 4.56
N ARG A 190 -20.75 7.80 3.46
CA ARG A 190 -21.33 8.44 2.26
C ARG A 190 -22.66 9.13 2.54
N ALA A 191 -23.50 8.55 3.40
CA ALA A 191 -24.77 9.15 3.81
C ALA A 191 -24.58 10.43 4.66
N ARG A 192 -23.42 10.57 5.33
CA ARG A 192 -23.12 11.72 6.21
C ARG A 192 -22.42 12.88 5.50
N HIS A 193 -21.70 12.62 4.41
CA HIS A 193 -20.79 13.59 3.78
C HIS A 193 -21.02 13.79 2.27
N GLY A 194 -22.05 13.15 1.70
CA GLY A 194 -22.47 13.29 0.30
C GLY A 194 -23.69 14.18 0.12
#